data_AF-A0A849YY82-F1
#
_entry.id   AF-A0A849YY82-F1
#
_cell.length_a   1.000
_cell.length_b   1.000
_cell.length_c   1.000
_cell.angle_alpha   90.00
_cell.angle_beta   90.00
_cell.angle_gamma   90.00
#
_symmetry.space_group_name_H-M   'P 1'
#
loop_
_entity.id
_entity.type
_entity.pdbx_description
1 polymer ?
#
loop_
_entity_poly.entity_id
_entity_poly.type
_entity_poly.pdbx_seq_one_letter_code
_entity_poly.pdbx_strand_id
1 'polypeptide(L)'
;MTESSLPLAVAHDERLAARSIRFRYGERGFSTIIAKVVLRLVEGSDAMLLPPEPLVTEDEHYENDPSKSVRKANEVAPRLLATDVILTGNAFQPGGESGTTRVVGLGLHRGGAAIFYKALHVYGDRTVESPERVKPCTTMPLVWER
;
A
#
# COMPACT_ATOMS: atom_id res chain seq x y z
N MET A 1 -10.87 4.05 35.86
CA MET A 1 -10.82 2.70 36.45
C MET A 1 -12.27 2.24 36.58
N THR A 2 -12.80 1.28 35.82
CA THR A 2 -12.22 0.01 35.34
C THR A 2 -12.98 -0.39 34.07
N GLU A 3 -12.39 -0.27 32.87
CA GLU A 3 -12.98 -0.87 31.66
C GLU A 3 -12.37 -2.25 31.45
N SER A 4 -13.02 -3.26 32.02
CA SER A 4 -12.86 -4.65 31.58
C SER A 4 -13.80 -4.89 30.42
N SER A 5 -13.31 -4.71 29.19
CA SER A 5 -13.95 -5.28 28.01
C SER A 5 -12.95 -6.25 27.40
N LEU A 6 -13.18 -7.55 27.59
CA LEU A 6 -12.40 -8.58 26.93
C LEU A 6 -12.36 -8.28 25.42
N PRO A 7 -11.21 -8.44 24.74
CA PRO A 7 -11.15 -8.30 23.29
C PRO A 7 -12.23 -9.20 22.68
N LEU A 8 -12.98 -8.67 21.71
CA LEU A 8 -13.83 -9.54 20.90
C LEU A 8 -12.88 -10.57 20.29
N ALA A 9 -13.12 -11.86 20.53
CA ALA A 9 -12.28 -12.90 19.99
C ALA A 9 -12.28 -12.78 18.46
N VAL A 10 -11.16 -12.30 17.91
CA VAL A 10 -10.93 -12.29 16.47
C VAL A 10 -10.40 -13.67 16.15
N ALA A 11 -11.20 -14.47 15.44
CA ALA A 11 -10.70 -15.72 14.88
C ALA A 11 -9.62 -15.37 13.86
N HIS A 12 -8.37 -15.73 14.16
CA HIS A 12 -7.31 -15.73 13.17
C HIS A 12 -7.57 -16.93 12.25
N ASP A 13 -7.94 -16.65 11.01
CA ASP A 13 -7.85 -17.64 9.93
C ASP A 13 -6.39 -17.66 9.49
N GLU A 14 -5.79 -18.82 9.25
CA GLU A 14 -4.40 -18.97 8.76
C GLU A 14 -4.12 -18.17 7.48
N ARG A 15 -5.18 -17.67 6.83
CA ARG A 15 -5.18 -16.92 5.57
C ARG A 15 -5.06 -15.41 5.72
N LEU A 16 -5.27 -14.83 6.91
CA LEU A 16 -5.24 -13.37 7.10
C LEU A 16 -4.80 -12.95 8.52
N ALA A 17 -4.17 -11.79 8.61
CA ALA A 17 -3.98 -11.12 9.89
C ALA A 17 -5.20 -10.25 10.20
N ALA A 18 -5.73 -10.32 11.42
CA ALA A 18 -6.88 -9.53 11.80
C ALA A 18 -6.80 -8.97 13.20
N ARG A 19 -7.53 -7.88 13.43
CA ARG A 19 -7.69 -7.23 14.73
C ARG A 19 -9.05 -6.56 14.81
N SER A 20 -9.62 -6.52 16.01
CA SER A 20 -10.78 -5.69 16.32
C SER A 20 -10.37 -4.50 17.18
N ILE A 21 -10.92 -3.33 16.90
CA ILE A 21 -10.74 -2.13 17.72
C ILE A 21 -12.12 -1.64 18.14
N ARG A 22 -12.31 -1.46 19.45
CA ARG A 22 -13.48 -0.77 19.99
C ARG A 22 -13.12 0.68 20.26
N PHE A 23 -14.00 1.59 19.90
CA PHE A 23 -13.82 3.02 20.17
C PHE A 23 -15.17 3.70 20.35
N ARG A 24 -15.17 4.88 20.95
CA ARG A 24 -16.36 5.74 21.06
C ARG A 24 -16.21 6.94 20.15
N TYR A 25 -17.30 7.36 19.54
CA TYR A 25 -17.37 8.63 18.81
C TYR A 25 -18.66 9.34 19.23
N GLY A 26 -18.51 10.42 20.01
CA GLY A 26 -19.60 10.97 20.82
C GLY A 26 -20.13 9.94 21.82
N GLU A 27 -21.45 9.82 21.91
CA GLU A 27 -22.12 8.88 22.83
C GLU A 27 -22.19 7.43 22.32
N ARG A 28 -21.82 7.19 21.06
CA ARG A 28 -21.97 5.89 20.41
C ARG A 28 -20.68 5.08 20.50
N GLY A 29 -20.80 3.80 20.83
CA GLY A 29 -19.74 2.81 20.73
C GLY A 29 -19.68 2.21 19.33
N PHE A 30 -18.47 1.96 18.85
CA PHE A 30 -18.19 1.36 17.55
C PHE A 30 -17.19 0.21 17.71
N SER A 31 -17.21 -0.71 16.75
CA SER A 31 -16.20 -1.76 16.60
C SER A 31 -15.78 -1.81 15.13
N THR A 32 -14.48 -1.70 14.88
CA THR A 32 -13.89 -1.87 13.55
C THR A 32 -13.13 -3.18 13.51
N ILE A 33 -13.35 -3.97 12.47
CA ILE A 33 -12.57 -5.16 12.15
C ILE A 33 -11.60 -4.79 11.04
N ILE A 34 -10.33 -5.06 11.28
CA ILE A 34 -9.26 -4.91 10.31
C ILE A 34 -8.85 -6.31 9.89
N ALA A 35 -8.81 -6.55 8.58
CA ALA A 35 -8.35 -7.79 7.99
C ALA A 35 -7.32 -7.47 6.89
N LYS A 36 -6.17 -8.13 6.96
CA LYS A 36 -5.05 -7.97 6.04
C LYS A 36 -4.76 -9.29 5.34
N VAL A 37 -4.78 -9.24 4.02
CA VAL A 37 -4.36 -10.32 3.14
C VAL A 37 -3.16 -9.87 2.31
N VAL A 38 -2.28 -10.81 2.01
CA VAL A 38 -1.11 -10.57 1.16
C VAL A 38 -1.27 -11.42 -0.08
N LEU A 39 -1.24 -10.79 -1.24
CA LEU A 39 -1.43 -11.43 -2.54
C LEU A 39 -0.20 -11.20 -3.40
N ARG A 40 0.28 -12.26 -4.06
CA ARG A 40 1.28 -12.17 -5.12
C ARG A 40 0.56 -12.10 -6.45
N LEU A 41 0.78 -11.02 -7.20
CA LEU A 41 0.35 -10.95 -8.60
C LEU A 41 1.26 -11.86 -9.43
N VAL A 42 0.65 -12.74 -10.24
CA VAL A 42 1.35 -13.66 -11.13
C VAL A 42 0.96 -13.30 -12.56
N GLU A 43 1.95 -13.16 -13.43
CA GLU A 43 1.70 -12.79 -14.82
C GLU A 43 0.82 -13.85 -15.51
N GLY A 44 -0.25 -13.38 -16.16
CA GLY A 44 -1.19 -14.24 -16.90
C GLY A 44 -1.98 -15.22 -16.03
N SER A 45 -1.97 -15.10 -14.71
CA SER A 45 -2.62 -16.03 -13.78
C SER A 45 -3.35 -15.30 -12.65
N ASP A 46 -4.18 -16.03 -11.92
CA ASP A 46 -4.81 -15.51 -10.71
C ASP A 46 -3.75 -15.14 -9.66
N ALA A 47 -4.07 -14.13 -8.84
CA ALA A 47 -3.23 -13.74 -7.72
C ALA A 47 -3.15 -14.89 -6.70
N MET A 48 -1.95 -15.16 -6.21
CA MET A 48 -1.70 -16.21 -5.23
C MET A 48 -1.75 -15.64 -3.81
N LEU A 49 -2.54 -16.25 -2.94
CA LEU A 49 -2.53 -15.92 -1.51
C LEU A 49 -1.20 -16.32 -0.89
N LEU A 50 -0.56 -15.37 -0.21
CA LEU A 50 0.64 -15.57 0.57
C LEU A 50 0.30 -15.72 2.06
N PRO A 51 1.21 -16.28 2.88
CA PRO A 51 1.07 -16.25 4.32
C PRO A 51 0.80 -14.83 4.83
N PRO A 52 -0.05 -14.67 5.86
CA PRO A 52 -0.40 -13.35 6.38
C PRO A 52 0.82 -12.65 6.97
N GLU A 53 0.95 -11.36 6.67
CA GLU A 53 1.87 -10.47 7.37
C GLU A 53 1.19 -9.86 8.60
N PRO A 54 1.93 -9.62 9.70
CA PRO A 54 1.40 -8.89 10.85
C PRO A 54 0.81 -7.52 10.47
N LEU A 55 -0.17 -7.08 11.25
CA LEU A 55 -0.68 -5.72 11.16
C LEU A 55 0.39 -4.74 11.66
N VAL A 56 0.59 -3.65 10.92
CA VAL A 56 1.45 -2.53 11.30
C VAL A 56 0.67 -1.66 12.28
N THR A 57 1.12 -1.57 13.53
CA THR A 57 0.40 -0.86 14.59
C THR A 57 0.90 0.55 14.87
N GLU A 58 2.05 0.91 14.28
CA GLU A 58 2.73 2.19 14.41
C GLU A 58 3.38 2.54 13.07
N ASP A 59 3.58 3.82 12.78
CA ASP A 59 4.22 4.23 11.54
C ASP A 59 5.70 3.76 11.52
N GLU A 60 6.08 3.03 10.47
CA GLU A 60 7.46 2.63 10.23
C GLU A 60 8.10 3.63 9.26
N HIS A 61 9.12 4.36 9.69
CA HIS A 61 9.83 5.34 8.86
C HIS A 61 11.03 4.72 8.12
N TYR A 62 11.46 5.34 7.02
CA TYR A 62 12.70 4.95 6.36
C TYR A 62 13.90 5.07 7.31
N GLU A 63 14.78 4.06 7.30
CA GLU A 63 15.94 3.95 8.19
C GLU A 63 15.60 4.02 9.70
N ASN A 64 14.32 3.84 10.07
CA ASN A 64 13.81 4.03 11.43
C ASN A 64 14.04 5.44 11.99
N ASP A 65 14.10 6.46 11.12
CA ASP A 65 14.25 7.87 11.50
C ASP A 65 12.90 8.61 11.39
N PRO A 66 12.31 9.07 12.51
CA PRO A 66 11.03 9.78 12.50
C PRO A 66 11.01 11.08 11.67
N SER A 67 12.18 11.65 11.35
CA SER A 67 12.28 12.82 10.48
C SER A 67 12.16 12.49 8.98
N LYS A 68 12.27 11.20 8.61
CA LYS A 68 12.12 10.70 7.25
C LYS A 68 10.68 10.31 6.95
N SER A 69 10.38 10.12 5.67
CA SER A 69 9.06 9.64 5.23
C SER A 69 8.64 8.31 5.86
N VAL A 70 7.32 8.16 6.01
CA VAL A 70 6.68 6.90 6.40
C VAL A 70 6.83 5.88 5.28
N ARG A 71 7.41 4.73 5.61
CA ARG A 71 7.57 3.55 4.74
C ARG A 71 6.37 2.60 4.86
N LYS A 72 5.86 2.38 6.07
CA LYS A 72 4.58 1.68 6.30
C LYS A 72 3.74 2.48 7.28
N ALA A 73 2.53 2.82 6.89
CA ALA A 73 1.60 3.53 7.76
C ALA A 73 0.93 2.57 8.75
N ASN A 74 0.51 3.12 9.87
CA ASN A 74 -0.34 2.46 10.84
C ASN A 74 -1.64 1.94 10.20
N GLU A 75 -1.89 0.64 10.31
CA GLU A 75 -3.04 -0.07 9.75
C GLU A 75 -4.23 -0.15 10.73
N VAL A 76 -4.08 0.36 11.96
CA VAL A 76 -5.07 0.27 13.04
C VAL A 76 -5.93 1.53 13.23
N ALA A 77 -6.14 2.31 12.16
CA ALA A 77 -7.04 3.45 12.18
C ALA A 77 -8.47 3.02 12.57
N PRO A 78 -9.08 3.59 13.64
CA PRO A 78 -10.43 3.19 14.07
C PRO A 78 -11.51 3.43 13.02
N ARG A 79 -11.28 4.39 12.10
CA ARG A 79 -12.21 4.74 11.03
C ARG A 79 -11.44 5.20 9.79
N LEU A 80 -11.65 4.52 8.67
CA LEU A 80 -11.21 4.94 7.33
C LEU A 80 -12.44 5.41 6.54
N LEU A 81 -12.42 6.63 5.99
CA LEU A 81 -13.56 7.18 5.24
C LEU A 81 -13.57 6.75 3.77
N ALA A 82 -12.39 6.43 3.22
CA ALA A 82 -12.20 6.01 1.84
C ALA A 82 -11.09 4.95 1.76
N THR A 83 -11.03 4.22 0.66
CA THR A 83 -9.91 3.30 0.38
C THR A 83 -8.74 4.07 -0.19
N ASP A 84 -7.56 3.90 0.40
CA ASP A 84 -6.30 4.39 -0.14
C ASP A 84 -5.56 3.25 -0.85
N VAL A 85 -4.95 3.58 -1.99
CA VAL A 85 -4.15 2.64 -2.78
C VAL A 85 -2.73 3.15 -2.87
N ILE A 86 -1.79 2.42 -2.27
CA ILE A 86 -0.35 2.71 -2.36
C ILE A 86 0.28 1.73 -3.35
N LEU A 87 1.00 2.27 -4.34
CA LEU A 87 1.75 1.50 -5.32
C LEU A 87 3.24 1.82 -5.14
N THR A 88 4.03 0.81 -4.79
CA THR A 88 5.49 0.89 -4.64
C THR A 88 6.16 -0.19 -5.48
N GLY A 89 7.47 -0.07 -5.70
CA GLY A 89 8.25 -1.04 -6.47
C GLY A 89 9.14 -0.36 -7.49
N ASN A 90 9.24 -0.94 -8.69
CA ASN A 90 10.01 -0.37 -9.79
C ASN A 90 9.20 -0.42 -11.09
N ALA A 91 9.29 0.63 -11.88
CA ALA A 91 8.84 0.63 -13.27
C ALA A 91 9.98 0.16 -14.18
N PHE A 92 9.73 -0.92 -14.93
CA PHE A 92 10.67 -1.44 -15.90
C PHE A 92 10.29 -0.99 -17.31
N GLN A 93 11.29 -0.65 -18.11
CA GLN A 93 11.10 -0.50 -19.55
C GLN A 93 10.99 -1.90 -20.20
N PRO A 94 10.10 -2.06 -21.19
CA PRO A 94 9.94 -3.33 -21.89
C PRO A 94 11.19 -3.66 -22.71
N GLY A 95 11.47 -4.96 -22.87
CA GLY A 95 12.56 -5.44 -23.74
C GLY A 95 13.98 -5.08 -23.28
N GLY A 96 14.17 -4.51 -22.09
CA GLY A 96 15.47 -4.05 -21.60
C GLY A 96 15.97 -2.76 -22.27
N GLU A 97 15.14 -2.11 -23.09
CA GLU A 97 15.50 -0.85 -23.73
C GLU A 97 15.50 0.32 -22.73
N SER A 98 16.32 1.34 -22.99
CA SER A 98 16.30 2.56 -22.19
C SER A 98 15.23 3.52 -22.72
N GLY A 99 14.38 4.04 -21.83
CA GLY A 99 13.35 5.02 -22.17
C GLY A 99 13.31 6.16 -21.16
N THR A 100 12.81 7.31 -21.56
CA THR A 100 12.72 8.51 -20.70
C THR A 100 11.44 8.56 -19.87
N THR A 101 10.39 7.85 -20.29
CA THR A 101 9.10 7.83 -19.58
C THR A 101 8.43 6.47 -19.69
N ARG A 102 7.55 6.17 -18.73
CA ARG A 102 6.69 4.99 -18.73
C ARG A 102 5.41 5.28 -17.96
N VAL A 103 4.27 4.76 -18.42
CA VAL A 103 3.06 4.69 -17.60
C VAL A 103 2.98 3.29 -17.01
N VAL A 104 2.83 3.22 -15.69
CA VAL A 104 2.54 1.98 -14.95
C VAL A 104 1.24 2.15 -14.18
N GLY A 105 0.55 1.07 -13.85
CA GLY A 105 -0.68 1.19 -13.10
C GLY A 105 -1.13 -0.09 -12.43
N LEU A 106 -2.05 0.06 -11.49
CA LEU A 106 -2.72 -1.00 -10.78
C LEU A 106 -4.23 -0.84 -10.95
N GLY A 107 -4.88 -1.87 -11.47
CA GLY A 107 -6.33 -1.93 -11.63
C GLY A 107 -6.96 -3.03 -10.78
N LEU A 108 -8.14 -2.74 -10.22
CA LEU A 108 -9.03 -3.73 -9.65
C LEU A 108 -10.31 -3.77 -10.46
N HIS A 109 -10.69 -4.96 -10.92
CA HIS A 109 -11.87 -5.17 -11.75
C HIS A 109 -12.79 -6.23 -11.11
N ARG A 110 -14.09 -6.14 -11.39
CA ARG A 110 -15.09 -7.15 -11.00
C ARG A 110 -16.08 -7.33 -12.14
N GLY A 111 -16.22 -8.57 -12.63
CA GLY A 111 -17.13 -8.88 -13.74
C GLY A 111 -16.84 -8.07 -15.01
N GLY A 112 -15.56 -7.80 -15.28
CA GLY A 112 -15.12 -6.96 -16.42
C GLY A 112 -15.20 -5.45 -16.19
N ALA A 113 -15.96 -4.97 -15.20
CA ALA A 113 -16.02 -3.56 -14.84
C ALA A 113 -14.84 -3.16 -13.95
N ALA A 114 -14.23 -2.00 -14.19
CA ALA A 114 -13.22 -1.44 -13.31
C ALA A 114 -13.85 -0.94 -12.01
N ILE A 115 -13.36 -1.40 -10.86
CA ILE A 115 -13.65 -0.82 -9.54
C ILE A 115 -12.77 0.41 -9.35
N PHE A 116 -11.46 0.29 -9.62
CA PHE A 116 -10.55 1.41 -9.68
C PHE A 116 -9.38 1.11 -10.62
N TYR A 117 -8.73 2.15 -11.12
CA TYR A 117 -7.44 2.07 -11.81
C TYR A 117 -6.57 3.25 -11.39
N LYS A 118 -5.38 2.97 -10.86
CA LYS A 118 -4.39 3.97 -10.48
C LYS A 118 -3.23 3.91 -11.47
N ALA A 119 -3.01 5.01 -12.19
CA ALA A 119 -1.87 5.16 -13.10
C ALA A 119 -0.80 6.08 -12.50
N LEU A 120 0.46 5.76 -12.74
CA LEU A 120 1.62 6.59 -12.43
C LEU A 120 2.36 6.89 -13.72
N HIS A 121 2.61 8.18 -13.97
CA HIS A 121 3.50 8.64 -15.02
C HIS A 121 4.92 8.72 -14.46
N VAL A 122 5.75 7.79 -14.90
CA VAL A 122 7.13 7.64 -14.44
C VAL A 122 8.05 8.32 -15.43
N TYR A 123 9.02 9.07 -14.91
CA TYR A 123 10.04 9.76 -15.70
C TYR A 123 11.41 9.36 -15.17
N GLY A 124 12.39 9.33 -16.08
CA GLY A 124 13.81 9.26 -15.75
C GLY A 124 14.28 10.40 -14.84
N ASP A 125 15.50 10.29 -14.33
CA ASP A 125 16.11 11.34 -13.52
C ASP A 125 16.38 12.60 -14.36
N ARG A 126 16.24 13.77 -13.74
CA ARG A 126 16.63 15.08 -14.29
C ARG A 126 17.92 15.55 -13.63
N THR A 127 18.69 16.40 -14.31
CA THR A 127 19.86 17.06 -13.71
C THR A 127 19.55 18.52 -13.40
N VAL A 128 20.28 19.09 -12.43
CA VAL A 128 20.19 20.52 -12.11
C VAL A 128 20.61 21.38 -13.31
N GLU A 129 21.57 20.90 -14.09
CA GLU A 129 22.12 21.58 -15.28
C GLU A 129 21.14 21.62 -16.46
N SER A 130 20.19 20.68 -16.54
CA SER A 130 19.24 20.57 -17.64
C SER A 130 17.92 19.96 -17.14
N PRO A 131 17.15 20.70 -16.32
CA PRO A 131 15.94 20.19 -15.67
C PRO A 131 14.84 19.78 -16.66
N GLU A 132 14.84 20.33 -17.87
CA GLU A 132 13.96 19.94 -18.97
C GLU A 132 14.30 18.58 -19.57
N ARG A 133 15.54 18.09 -19.39
CA ARG A 133 16.03 16.85 -20.01
C ARG A 133 15.93 15.67 -19.05
N VAL A 134 15.18 14.65 -19.48
CA VAL A 134 15.01 13.40 -18.74
C VAL A 134 16.03 12.37 -19.21
N LYS A 135 16.83 11.81 -18.29
CA LYS A 135 17.79 10.74 -18.60
C LYS A 135 17.05 9.44 -18.91
N PRO A 136 17.40 8.72 -19.99
CA PRO A 136 16.86 7.38 -20.21
C PRO A 136 17.24 6.44 -19.06
N CYS A 137 16.29 5.59 -18.66
CA CYS A 137 16.48 4.56 -17.66
C CYS A 137 15.86 3.25 -18.13
N THR A 138 16.42 2.11 -17.71
CA THR A 138 15.83 0.78 -17.93
C THR A 138 14.91 0.37 -16.78
N THR A 139 15.16 0.89 -15.57
CA THR A 139 14.32 0.74 -14.40
C THR A 139 14.23 2.06 -13.62
N MET A 140 13.10 2.30 -12.96
CA MET A 140 12.88 3.49 -12.15
C MET A 140 12.10 3.13 -10.87
N PRO A 141 12.65 3.36 -9.66
CA PRO A 141 11.92 3.09 -8.42
C PRO A 141 10.67 3.97 -8.29
N LEU A 142 9.60 3.36 -7.79
CA LEU A 142 8.34 4.01 -7.43
C LEU A 142 8.39 4.32 -5.93
N VAL A 143 9.03 5.44 -5.60
CA VAL A 143 9.15 5.97 -4.24
C VAL A 143 8.47 7.33 -4.15
N TRP A 144 8.00 7.67 -2.95
CA TRP A 144 7.32 8.94 -2.70
C TRP A 144 8.29 10.13 -2.72
N GLU A 145 9.49 9.95 -2.17
CA GLU A 145 10.53 10.97 -2.09
C GLU A 145 11.83 10.47 -2.70
N ARG A 146 12.47 11.32 -3.52
CA ARG A 146 13.76 11.05 -4.13
C ARG A 146 14.49 12.36 -4.45
#